data_AF-A0A497DPP6-F1
#
_entry.id   AF-A0A497DPP6-F1
#
_cell.length_a   1.000
_cell.length_b   1.000
_cell.length_c   1.000
_cell.angle_alpha   90.00
_cell.angle_beta   90.00
_cell.angle_gamma   90.00
#
_symmetry.space_group_name_H-M   'P 1'
#
loop_
_entity.id
_entity.type
_entity.pdbx_description
1 polymer ?
#
loop_
_entity_poly.entity_id
_entity_poly.type
_entity_poly.pdbx_seq_one_letter_code
_entity_poly.pdbx_strand_id
1 'polypeptide(L)'
;FLLNLPHIKFGALIPKGRFVTLVLLGSDINKEIAASFVHSDAVRKLFPPEVNLDEITPCKCFPSINVKGAKLAYDDRVVLVGDSASSKLYKNGVGAAYITGKAAANTAVFNGISAAAFKKHYQPVCSNLERDNVLGKFIFSVTGIIQKSHLLKSAMLGLVINEQGKKNQNRRMSSVLWDTFTGSAAYKNIFLRFMNPLLFIPFIWSIIKSMFNIIFKGK
;
A
#
# COMPACT_ATOMS: atom_id res chain seq x y z
N PHE A 1 7.28 0.60 -6.82
CA PHE A 1 7.77 1.76 -7.56
C PHE A 1 7.16 3.04 -7.03
N LEU A 2 8.00 4.04 -6.73
CA LEU A 2 7.59 5.40 -6.37
C LEU A 2 8.10 6.38 -7.45
N LEU A 3 7.70 6.16 -8.71
CA LEU A 3 8.07 7.05 -9.81
C LEU A 3 7.33 8.36 -9.66
N ASN A 4 7.98 9.49 -9.95
CA ASN A 4 7.35 10.81 -9.89
C ASN A 4 6.57 11.08 -11.19
N LEU A 5 5.50 10.32 -11.43
CA LEU A 5 4.60 10.49 -12.56
C LEU A 5 3.29 11.12 -12.10
N PRO A 6 2.68 12.02 -12.90
CA PRO A 6 1.37 12.59 -12.58
C PRO A 6 0.33 11.51 -12.30
N HIS A 7 -0.61 11.80 -11.41
CA HIS A 7 -1.74 10.94 -11.04
C HIS A 7 -1.41 9.62 -10.33
N ILE A 8 -0.18 9.10 -10.43
CA ILE A 8 0.25 7.84 -9.82
C ILE A 8 0.78 8.09 -8.41
N LYS A 9 0.24 7.38 -7.41
CA LYS A 9 0.77 7.33 -6.03
C LYS A 9 1.83 6.24 -5.87
N PHE A 10 1.59 5.05 -6.43
CA PHE A 10 2.61 4.01 -6.55
C PHE A 10 2.26 3.05 -7.68
N GLY A 11 3.29 2.34 -8.18
CA GLY A 11 3.12 1.18 -9.05
C GLY A 11 3.83 -0.05 -8.49
N ALA A 12 3.36 -1.24 -8.83
CA ALA A 12 3.98 -2.51 -8.48
C ALA A 12 3.92 -3.49 -9.65
N LEU A 13 5.00 -4.24 -9.84
CA LEU A 13 5.04 -5.42 -10.70
C LEU A 13 5.06 -6.64 -9.78
N ILE A 14 4.08 -7.52 -9.95
CA ILE A 14 3.91 -8.70 -9.10
C ILE A 14 4.11 -9.94 -9.97
N PRO A 15 5.17 -10.72 -9.78
CA PRO A 15 5.38 -11.95 -10.53
C PRO A 15 4.31 -12.99 -10.15
N LYS A 16 3.79 -13.69 -11.17
CA LYS A 16 2.74 -14.72 -11.11
C LYS A 16 3.15 -15.91 -11.99
N GLY A 17 4.24 -16.57 -11.58
CA GLY A 17 4.86 -17.61 -12.40
C GLY A 17 5.36 -17.04 -13.72
N ARG A 18 4.76 -17.47 -14.83
CA ARG A 18 5.09 -16.99 -16.19
C ARG A 18 4.49 -15.62 -16.55
N PHE A 19 3.70 -15.02 -15.66
CA PHE A 19 3.05 -13.73 -15.88
C PHE A 19 3.55 -12.68 -14.89
N VAL A 20 3.35 -11.41 -15.23
CA VAL A 20 3.57 -10.28 -14.32
C VAL A 20 2.29 -9.44 -14.29
N THR A 21 1.79 -9.14 -13.10
CA THR A 21 0.68 -8.22 -12.91
C THR A 21 1.22 -6.82 -12.62
N LEU A 22 0.83 -5.84 -13.44
CA LEU A 22 1.01 -4.43 -13.13
C LEU A 22 -0.17 -3.93 -12.28
N VAL A 23 0.15 -3.36 -11.12
CA VAL A 23 -0.83 -2.68 -10.26
C VAL A 23 -0.43 -1.22 -10.13
N LEU A 24 -1.33 -0.33 -10.52
CA LEU A 24 -1.20 1.11 -10.31
C LEU A 24 -2.22 1.57 -9.29
N LEU A 25 -1.78 2.41 -8.36
CA LEU A 25 -2.66 3.18 -7.51
C LEU A 25 -2.46 4.65 -7.82
N GLY A 26 -3.57 5.37 -7.98
CA GLY A 26 -3.56 6.81 -8.19
C GLY A 26 -4.97 7.38 -8.27
N SER A 27 -5.06 8.59 -8.81
CA SER A 27 -6.33 9.25 -9.12
C SER A 27 -6.58 9.16 -10.62
N ASP A 28 -7.80 8.82 -11.03
CA ASP A 28 -8.24 8.85 -12.44
C ASP A 28 -7.30 8.10 -13.39
N ILE A 29 -6.79 6.94 -12.94
CA ILE A 29 -5.87 6.12 -13.74
C ILE A 29 -6.60 5.66 -15.02
N ASN A 30 -6.00 5.98 -16.16
CA ASN A 30 -6.46 5.60 -17.48
C ASN A 30 -5.32 4.90 -18.26
N LYS A 31 -5.58 4.59 -19.54
CA LYS A 31 -4.64 3.86 -20.40
C LYS A 31 -3.36 4.65 -20.64
N GLU A 32 -3.48 5.96 -20.81
CA GLU A 32 -2.40 6.89 -21.10
C GLU A 32 -1.44 7.00 -19.91
N ILE A 33 -1.99 7.16 -18.70
CA ILE A 33 -1.23 7.17 -17.45
C ILE A 33 -0.54 5.81 -17.24
N ALA A 34 -1.25 4.70 -17.49
CA ALA A 34 -0.65 3.38 -17.37
C ALA A 34 0.51 3.16 -18.37
N ALA A 35 0.34 3.60 -19.61
CA ALA A 35 1.40 3.58 -20.62
C ALA A 35 2.62 4.40 -20.18
N SER A 36 2.41 5.61 -19.63
CA SER A 36 3.50 6.45 -19.13
C SER A 36 4.35 5.76 -18.05
N PHE A 37 3.73 4.91 -17.22
CA PHE A 37 4.44 4.12 -16.22
C PHE A 37 5.24 2.98 -16.85
N VAL A 38 4.61 2.22 -17.74
CA VAL A 38 5.22 1.07 -18.43
C VAL A 38 6.43 1.49 -19.26
N HIS A 39 6.32 2.62 -19.97
CA HIS A 39 7.36 3.17 -20.83
C HIS A 39 8.45 3.94 -20.08
N SER A 40 8.32 4.11 -18.76
CA SER A 40 9.38 4.72 -17.96
C SER A 40 10.65 3.84 -17.96
N ASP A 41 11.82 4.46 -18.00
CA ASP A 41 13.09 3.72 -18.04
C ASP A 41 13.28 2.74 -16.88
N ALA A 42 12.77 3.09 -15.70
CA ALA A 42 12.86 2.24 -14.51
C ALA A 42 12.02 0.95 -14.62
N VAL A 43 10.96 0.96 -15.43
CA VAL A 43 10.05 -0.18 -15.61
C VAL A 43 10.43 -0.96 -16.87
N ARG A 44 10.65 -0.26 -17.99
CA ARG A 44 11.02 -0.87 -19.29
C ARG A 44 12.28 -1.74 -19.19
N LYS A 45 13.29 -1.32 -18.42
CA LYS A 45 14.54 -2.07 -18.22
C LYS A 45 14.38 -3.40 -17.45
N LEU A 46 13.19 -3.67 -16.89
CA LEU A 46 12.91 -4.93 -16.18
C LEU A 46 12.33 -6.00 -17.10
N PHE A 47 12.01 -5.66 -18.35
CA PHE A 47 11.48 -6.58 -19.35
C PHE A 47 12.54 -6.86 -20.43
N PRO A 48 12.49 -8.04 -21.08
CA PRO A 48 13.36 -8.33 -22.22
C PRO A 48 13.16 -7.28 -23.33
N PRO A 49 14.23 -6.82 -24.01
CA PRO A 49 14.15 -5.79 -25.04
C PRO A 49 13.21 -6.12 -26.21
N GLU A 50 13.00 -7.41 -26.47
CA GLU A 50 12.21 -7.91 -27.60
C GLU A 50 10.70 -7.88 -27.32
N VAL A 51 10.29 -7.64 -26.07
CA VAL A 51 8.89 -7.65 -25.66
C VAL A 51 8.26 -6.29 -25.92
N ASN A 52 7.29 -6.25 -26.83
CA ASN A 52 6.41 -5.08 -26.98
C ASN A 52 5.35 -5.06 -25.87
N LEU A 53 5.57 -4.21 -24.86
CA LEU A 53 4.69 -4.07 -23.70
C LEU A 53 3.28 -3.56 -24.04
N ASP A 54 3.11 -2.84 -25.15
CA ASP A 54 1.80 -2.34 -25.59
C ASP A 54 0.91 -3.48 -26.12
N GLU A 55 1.51 -4.52 -26.70
CA GLU A 55 0.82 -5.67 -27.30
C GLU A 55 0.48 -6.76 -26.26
N ILE A 56 1.27 -6.88 -25.18
CA ILE A 56 1.14 -7.99 -24.20
C ILE A 56 0.29 -7.65 -22.96
N THR A 57 -0.63 -6.69 -23.07
CA THR A 57 -1.53 -6.29 -21.96
C THR A 57 -3.00 -6.65 -22.26
N PRO A 58 -3.36 -7.95 -22.29
CA PRO A 58 -4.67 -8.40 -22.76
C PRO A 58 -5.83 -8.01 -21.83
N CYS A 59 -5.56 -7.82 -20.53
CA CYS A 59 -6.56 -7.43 -19.54
C CYS A 59 -6.17 -6.11 -18.88
N LYS A 60 -7.06 -5.12 -18.95
CA LYS A 60 -6.90 -3.80 -18.34
C LYS A 60 -8.16 -3.49 -17.55
N CYS A 61 -8.03 -3.30 -16.24
CA CYS A 61 -9.10 -2.87 -15.37
C CYS A 61 -8.70 -1.58 -14.65
N PHE A 62 -9.65 -0.64 -14.54
CA PHE A 62 -9.46 0.62 -13.84
C PHE A 62 -10.54 0.76 -12.73
N PRO A 63 -10.56 -0.16 -11.75
CA PRO A 63 -11.58 -0.13 -10.73
C PRO A 63 -11.35 1.04 -9.76
N SER A 64 -12.46 1.65 -9.32
CA SER A 64 -12.45 2.51 -8.15
C SER A 64 -12.22 1.69 -6.88
N ILE A 65 -11.65 2.30 -5.86
CA ILE A 65 -11.43 1.69 -4.55
C ILE A 65 -12.05 2.53 -3.45
N ASN A 66 -12.46 1.87 -2.37
CA ASN A 66 -13.04 2.56 -1.23
C ASN A 66 -11.94 3.14 -0.34
N VAL A 67 -12.05 4.43 -0.04
CA VAL A 67 -11.05 5.20 0.74
C VAL A 67 -11.60 5.71 2.07
N LYS A 68 -12.86 5.38 2.36
CA LYS A 68 -13.59 5.72 3.59
C LYS A 68 -14.58 4.59 3.89
N GLY A 69 -14.87 4.38 5.17
CA GLY A 69 -15.97 3.52 5.59
C GLY A 69 -17.34 4.10 5.26
N ALA A 70 -18.34 3.22 5.19
CA ALA A 70 -19.74 3.56 5.07
C ALA A 70 -20.22 4.36 6.29
N LYS A 71 -21.15 5.29 6.08
CA LYS A 71 -21.76 6.08 7.17
C LYS A 71 -22.58 5.20 8.11
N LEU A 72 -23.29 4.23 7.53
CA LEU A 72 -24.07 3.21 8.23
C LEU A 72 -23.89 1.90 7.47
N ALA A 73 -23.46 0.85 8.17
CA ALA A 73 -23.13 -0.45 7.59
C ALA A 73 -24.02 -1.59 8.12
N TYR A 74 -25.11 -1.25 8.80
CA TYR A 74 -26.05 -2.21 9.39
C TYR A 74 -27.36 -1.53 9.74
N ASP A 75 -28.40 -2.35 9.86
CA ASP A 75 -29.70 -2.01 10.44
C ASP A 75 -30.34 -3.31 10.98
N ASP A 76 -31.61 -3.27 11.37
CA ASP A 76 -32.36 -4.45 11.77
C ASP A 76 -32.34 -5.50 10.64
N ARG A 77 -31.74 -6.66 10.95
CA ARG A 77 -31.62 -7.84 10.09
C ARG A 77 -30.81 -7.65 8.81
N VAL A 78 -30.01 -6.58 8.71
CA VAL A 78 -29.11 -6.34 7.58
C VAL A 78 -27.75 -5.84 8.05
N VAL A 79 -26.69 -6.35 7.45
CA VAL A 79 -25.30 -5.91 7.72
C VAL A 79 -24.49 -5.98 6.44
N LEU A 80 -23.77 -4.89 6.15
CA LEU A 80 -22.84 -4.78 5.04
C LEU A 80 -21.45 -5.25 5.49
N VAL A 81 -20.66 -5.82 4.59
CA VAL A 81 -19.31 -6.34 4.88
C VAL A 81 -18.32 -6.01 3.78
N GLY A 82 -17.02 -6.14 4.08
CA GLY A 82 -15.92 -5.81 3.19
C GLY A 82 -15.95 -4.36 2.75
N ASP A 83 -15.66 -4.15 1.46
CA ASP A 83 -15.56 -2.81 0.90
C ASP A 83 -16.88 -2.02 1.05
N SER A 84 -18.04 -2.69 1.09
CA SER A 84 -19.34 -2.02 1.32
C SER A 84 -19.53 -1.47 2.74
N ALA A 85 -18.69 -1.85 3.71
CA ALA A 85 -18.78 -1.40 5.09
C ALA A 85 -17.57 -0.59 5.53
N SER A 86 -16.40 -1.21 5.65
CA SER A 86 -15.14 -0.54 5.97
C SER A 86 -14.00 -1.39 5.45
N SER A 87 -13.05 -0.73 4.80
CA SER A 87 -11.90 -1.36 4.17
C SER A 87 -10.62 -0.67 4.58
N LYS A 88 -9.51 -1.38 4.46
CA LYS A 88 -8.21 -0.81 4.75
C LYS A 88 -7.76 0.08 3.60
N LEU A 89 -7.24 1.26 3.93
CA LEU A 89 -6.93 2.31 2.98
C LEU A 89 -5.99 1.84 1.86
N TYR A 90 -6.46 1.85 0.62
CA TYR A 90 -5.69 1.46 -0.58
C TYR A 90 -5.29 -0.01 -0.70
N LYS A 91 -5.41 -0.85 0.34
CA LYS A 91 -4.87 -2.22 0.34
C LYS A 91 -5.70 -3.18 1.16
N ASN A 92 -5.54 -4.47 0.83
CA ASN A 92 -6.05 -5.60 1.61
C ASN A 92 -7.59 -5.64 1.79
N GLY A 93 -8.33 -5.42 0.70
CA GLY A 93 -9.80 -5.55 0.70
C GLY A 93 -10.29 -6.95 1.08
N VAL A 94 -9.55 -8.01 0.69
CA VAL A 94 -9.85 -9.39 1.11
C VAL A 94 -9.74 -9.55 2.63
N GLY A 95 -8.67 -9.03 3.24
CA GLY A 95 -8.52 -9.04 4.69
C GLY A 95 -9.61 -8.25 5.40
N ALA A 96 -9.99 -7.09 4.86
CA ALA A 96 -11.09 -6.30 5.40
C ALA A 96 -12.44 -7.02 5.30
N ALA A 97 -12.73 -7.69 4.18
CA ALA A 97 -13.91 -8.53 3.99
C ALA A 97 -13.98 -9.67 5.01
N TYR A 98 -12.85 -10.33 5.26
CA TYR A 98 -12.77 -11.35 6.30
C TYR A 98 -13.01 -10.78 7.70
N ILE A 99 -12.36 -9.67 8.07
CA ILE A 99 -12.49 -9.06 9.40
C ILE A 99 -13.93 -8.62 9.68
N THR A 100 -14.53 -7.89 8.73
CA THR A 100 -15.90 -7.40 8.85
C THR A 100 -16.92 -8.54 8.78
N GLY A 101 -16.75 -9.49 7.86
CA GLY A 101 -17.60 -10.68 7.76
C GLY A 101 -17.61 -11.51 9.05
N LYS A 102 -16.43 -11.75 9.64
CA LYS A 102 -16.31 -12.44 10.92
C LYS A 102 -17.02 -11.68 12.05
N ALA A 103 -16.86 -10.36 12.12
CA ALA A 103 -17.50 -9.55 13.14
C ALA A 103 -19.03 -9.51 12.98
N ALA A 104 -19.52 -9.41 11.74
CA ALA A 104 -20.94 -9.47 11.42
C ALA A 104 -21.54 -10.83 11.84
N ALA A 105 -20.91 -11.94 11.45
CA ALA A 105 -21.35 -13.29 11.82
C ALA A 105 -21.37 -13.50 13.33
N ASN A 106 -20.29 -13.14 14.04
CA ASN A 106 -20.24 -13.23 15.51
C ASN A 106 -21.32 -12.39 16.18
N THR A 107 -21.62 -11.20 15.65
CA THR A 107 -22.67 -10.36 16.20
C THR A 107 -24.04 -11.01 16.00
N ALA A 108 -24.37 -11.42 14.77
CA ALA A 108 -25.65 -12.03 14.43
C ALA A 108 -25.93 -13.31 15.24
N VAL A 109 -24.93 -14.19 15.37
CA VAL A 109 -25.08 -15.49 16.03
C VAL A 109 -25.15 -15.38 17.55
N PHE A 110 -24.30 -14.56 18.18
CA PHE A 110 -24.15 -14.57 19.64
C PHE A 110 -24.79 -13.38 20.35
N ASN A 111 -25.09 -12.29 19.63
CA ASN A 111 -25.57 -11.04 20.24
C ASN A 111 -26.91 -10.57 19.66
N GLY A 112 -27.35 -11.14 18.54
CA GLY A 112 -28.62 -10.84 17.88
C GLY A 112 -28.45 -10.06 16.57
N ILE A 113 -29.57 -9.92 15.86
CA ILE A 113 -29.63 -9.35 14.50
C ILE A 113 -30.26 -7.95 14.45
N SER A 114 -30.39 -7.27 15.59
CA SER A 114 -30.93 -5.91 15.63
C SER A 114 -29.87 -4.85 15.31
N ALA A 115 -30.31 -3.66 14.88
CA ALA A 115 -29.43 -2.51 14.69
C ALA A 115 -28.62 -2.19 15.96
N ALA A 116 -29.24 -2.36 17.14
CA ALA A 116 -28.59 -2.14 18.43
C ALA A 116 -27.46 -3.16 18.71
N ALA A 117 -27.67 -4.44 18.36
CA ALA A 117 -26.65 -5.47 18.48
C ALA A 117 -25.44 -5.17 17.58
N PHE A 118 -25.70 -4.82 16.31
CA PHE A 118 -24.63 -4.44 15.38
C PHE A 118 -23.91 -3.15 15.78
N LYS A 119 -24.62 -2.15 16.31
CA LYS A 119 -24.01 -0.95 16.87
C LYS A 119 -23.04 -1.27 18.02
N LYS A 120 -23.39 -2.22 18.88
CA LYS A 120 -22.58 -2.57 20.05
C LYS A 120 -21.41 -3.49 19.71
N HIS A 121 -21.57 -4.43 18.79
CA HIS A 121 -20.59 -5.52 18.58
C HIS A 121 -19.90 -5.50 17.21
N TYR A 122 -20.52 -4.94 16.17
CA TYR A 122 -19.95 -4.86 14.82
C TYR A 122 -19.30 -3.50 14.51
N GLN A 123 -19.99 -2.40 14.83
CA GLN A 123 -19.49 -1.04 14.60
C GLN A 123 -18.07 -0.80 15.17
N PRO A 124 -17.71 -1.27 16.39
CA PRO A 124 -16.36 -1.05 16.91
C PRO A 124 -15.25 -1.62 16.02
N VAL A 125 -15.51 -2.76 15.35
CA VAL A 125 -14.55 -3.37 14.42
C VAL A 125 -14.35 -2.48 13.19
N CYS A 126 -15.43 -1.97 12.60
CA CYS A 126 -15.35 -1.01 11.50
C CYS A 126 -14.64 0.29 11.93
N SER A 127 -14.99 0.83 13.10
CA SER A 127 -14.35 2.03 13.65
C SER A 127 -12.86 1.83 13.92
N ASN A 128 -12.41 0.61 14.28
CA ASN A 128 -10.98 0.31 14.44
C ASN A 128 -10.23 0.41 13.10
N LEU A 129 -10.81 -0.13 12.03
CA LEU A 129 -10.25 -0.04 10.69
C LEU A 129 -10.16 1.41 10.23
N GLU A 130 -11.21 2.20 10.43
CA GLU A 130 -11.19 3.63 10.07
C GLU A 130 -10.17 4.43 10.88
N ARG A 131 -10.01 4.15 12.17
CA ARG A 131 -8.97 4.78 13.00
C ARG A 131 -7.57 4.44 12.52
N ASP A 132 -7.31 3.19 12.14
CA ASP A 132 -6.02 2.80 11.56
C ASP A 132 -5.80 3.49 10.19
N ASN A 133 -6.85 3.64 9.39
CA ASN A 133 -6.80 4.36 8.10
C ASN A 133 -6.41 5.83 8.24
N VAL A 134 -6.73 6.50 9.36
CA VAL A 134 -6.25 7.88 9.62
C VAL A 134 -4.72 7.91 9.63
N LEU A 135 -4.08 6.95 10.30
CA LEU A 135 -2.62 6.82 10.29
C LEU A 135 -2.10 6.38 8.90
N GLY A 136 -2.85 5.52 8.20
CA GLY A 136 -2.56 5.18 6.82
C GLY A 136 -2.46 6.42 5.91
N LYS A 137 -3.41 7.36 6.02
CA LYS A 137 -3.38 8.62 5.25
C LYS A 137 -2.08 9.40 5.50
N PHE A 138 -1.65 9.49 6.75
CA PHE A 138 -0.38 10.12 7.09
C PHE A 138 0.82 9.40 6.44
N ILE A 139 0.91 8.06 6.55
CA ILE A 139 1.98 7.27 5.93
C ILE A 139 2.02 7.49 4.40
N PHE A 140 0.87 7.50 3.74
CA PHE A 140 0.82 7.72 2.29
C PHE A 140 1.12 9.17 1.89
N SER A 141 0.83 10.16 2.73
CA SER A 141 1.30 11.54 2.53
C SER A 141 2.83 11.63 2.60
N VAL A 142 3.46 10.98 3.59
CA VAL A 142 4.93 10.88 3.68
C VAL A 142 5.51 10.15 2.46
N THR A 143 4.85 9.08 2.01
CA THR A 143 5.24 8.37 0.80
C THR A 143 5.22 9.28 -0.43
N GLY A 144 4.25 10.20 -0.53
CA GLY A 144 4.20 11.22 -1.58
C GLY A 144 5.38 12.21 -1.52
N ILE A 145 5.85 12.56 -0.33
CA ILE A 145 7.06 13.38 -0.16
C ILE A 145 8.30 12.62 -0.64
N ILE A 146 8.44 11.35 -0.24
CA ILE A 146 9.51 10.47 -0.70
C ILE A 146 9.47 10.38 -2.23
N GLN A 147 8.31 10.09 -2.82
CA GLN A 147 8.12 9.97 -4.27
C GLN A 147 8.63 11.19 -5.05
N LYS A 148 8.44 12.41 -4.52
CA LYS A 148 8.88 13.66 -5.16
C LYS A 148 10.36 13.97 -4.94
N SER A 149 10.98 13.43 -3.88
CA SER A 149 12.39 13.68 -3.56
C SER A 149 13.32 12.62 -4.13
N HIS A 150 14.21 13.01 -5.06
CA HIS A 150 15.25 12.12 -5.57
C HIS A 150 16.19 11.62 -4.45
N LEU A 151 16.50 12.49 -3.49
CA LEU A 151 17.33 12.18 -2.33
C LEU A 151 16.71 11.08 -1.46
N LEU A 152 15.45 11.25 -1.04
CA LEU A 152 14.77 10.30 -0.17
C LEU A 152 14.55 8.95 -0.86
N LYS A 153 14.20 8.95 -2.16
CA LYS A 153 14.10 7.72 -2.96
C LYS A 153 15.42 6.97 -3.02
N SER A 154 16.51 7.68 -3.34
CA SER A 154 17.84 7.09 -3.43
C SER A 154 18.30 6.52 -2.10
N ALA A 155 18.07 7.25 -1.00
CA ALA A 155 18.40 6.80 0.35
C ALA A 155 17.61 5.53 0.76
N MET A 156 16.31 5.52 0.47
CA MET A 156 15.45 4.37 0.76
C MET A 156 15.85 3.16 -0.09
N LEU A 157 16.08 3.37 -1.40
CA LEU A 157 16.49 2.31 -2.32
C LEU A 157 17.84 1.71 -1.93
N GLY A 158 18.84 2.55 -1.61
CA GLY A 158 20.15 2.09 -1.16
C GLY A 158 20.07 1.23 0.11
N LEU A 159 19.20 1.60 1.04
CA LEU A 159 18.97 0.80 2.24
C LEU A 159 18.34 -0.56 1.92
N VAL A 160 17.32 -0.59 1.05
CA VAL A 160 16.68 -1.84 0.60
C VAL A 160 17.65 -2.75 -0.14
N ILE A 161 18.49 -2.20 -1.02
CA ILE A 161 19.54 -2.96 -1.75
C ILE A 161 20.52 -3.58 -0.75
N ASN A 162 21.00 -2.80 0.22
CA ASN A 162 21.91 -3.29 1.26
C ASN A 162 21.28 -4.39 2.14
N GLU A 163 19.95 -4.37 2.32
CA GLU A 163 19.24 -5.41 3.06
C GLU A 163 19.13 -6.74 2.30
N GLN A 164 19.24 -6.76 0.96
CA GLN A 164 19.09 -8.00 0.19
C GLN A 164 20.18 -9.04 0.49
N GLY A 165 21.37 -8.61 0.89
CA GLY A 165 22.45 -9.50 1.33
C GLY A 165 22.31 -10.04 2.76
N LYS A 166 21.29 -9.60 3.53
CA LYS A 166 21.12 -9.96 4.94
C LYS A 166 20.09 -11.06 5.13
N LYS A 167 20.17 -11.77 6.27
CA LYS A 167 19.10 -12.68 6.74
C LYS A 167 17.77 -11.94 6.85
N ASN A 168 16.66 -12.61 6.53
CA ASN A 168 15.31 -12.01 6.46
C ASN A 168 14.93 -11.18 7.70
N GLN A 169 15.26 -11.67 8.91
CA GLN A 169 14.95 -10.98 10.17
C GLN A 169 15.62 -9.58 10.30
N ASN A 170 16.66 -9.31 9.52
CA ASN A 170 17.41 -8.05 9.55
C ASN A 170 16.98 -7.08 8.43
N ARG A 171 15.99 -7.44 7.60
CA ARG A 171 15.50 -6.64 6.47
C ARG A 171 14.35 -5.72 6.92
N ARG A 172 14.66 -4.77 7.80
CA ARG A 172 13.66 -3.94 8.49
C ARG A 172 12.93 -2.99 7.54
N MET A 173 13.66 -2.28 6.68
CA MET A 173 13.06 -1.39 5.68
C MET A 173 12.22 -2.20 4.70
N SER A 174 12.75 -3.32 4.21
CA SER A 174 12.05 -4.21 3.28
C SER A 174 10.76 -4.75 3.90
N SER A 175 10.76 -5.12 5.19
CA SER A 175 9.57 -5.57 5.90
C SER A 175 8.51 -4.46 6.05
N VAL A 176 8.92 -3.23 6.40
CA VAL A 176 8.01 -2.09 6.47
C VAL A 176 7.40 -1.78 5.11
N LEU A 177 8.20 -1.77 4.04
CA LEU A 177 7.73 -1.55 2.68
C LEU A 177 6.80 -2.68 2.23
N TRP A 178 7.16 -3.93 2.51
CA TRP A 178 6.32 -5.08 2.20
C TRP A 178 4.91 -4.94 2.79
N ASP A 179 4.81 -4.62 4.08
CA ASP A 179 3.51 -4.47 4.74
C ASP A 179 2.76 -3.21 4.29
N THR A 180 3.48 -2.17 3.90
CA THR A 180 2.89 -0.97 3.28
C THR A 180 2.25 -1.30 1.93
N PHE A 181 2.90 -2.13 1.11
CA PHE A 181 2.42 -2.49 -0.24
C PHE A 181 1.41 -3.62 -0.26
N THR A 182 1.47 -4.55 0.70
CA THR A 182 0.54 -5.69 0.81
C THR A 182 -0.66 -5.39 1.71
N GLY A 183 -0.51 -4.47 2.67
CA GLY A 183 -1.53 -4.20 3.68
C GLY A 183 -1.66 -5.32 4.73
N SER A 184 -0.65 -6.19 4.88
CA SER A 184 -0.70 -7.36 5.77
C SER A 184 -0.68 -7.02 7.27
N ALA A 185 -0.14 -5.85 7.65
CA ALA A 185 -0.08 -5.41 9.05
C ALA A 185 -0.79 -4.05 9.23
N ALA A 186 -1.41 -3.81 10.38
CA ALA A 186 -2.03 -2.51 10.71
C ALA A 186 -1.06 -1.34 10.49
N TYR A 187 -1.55 -0.18 10.05
CA TYR A 187 -0.73 1.01 9.82
C TYR A 187 -0.01 1.45 11.08
N LYS A 188 -0.63 1.28 12.25
CA LYS A 188 0.04 1.49 13.55
C LYS A 188 1.31 0.65 13.68
N ASN A 189 1.25 -0.63 13.33
CA ASN A 189 2.40 -1.54 13.43
C ASN A 189 3.47 -1.23 12.37
N ILE A 190 3.07 -0.76 11.18
CA ILE A 190 3.99 -0.29 10.14
C ILE A 190 4.74 0.94 10.64
N PHE A 191 4.01 1.94 11.16
CA PHE A 191 4.57 3.17 11.69
C PHE A 191 5.55 2.92 12.84
N LEU A 192 5.16 2.12 13.84
CA LEU A 192 6.01 1.81 14.99
C LEU A 192 7.29 1.08 14.59
N ARG A 193 7.23 0.17 13.61
CA ARG A 193 8.43 -0.51 13.09
C ARG A 193 9.34 0.44 12.31
N PHE A 194 8.76 1.38 11.55
CA PHE A 194 9.53 2.42 10.88
C PHE A 194 10.27 3.33 11.87
N MET A 195 9.59 3.75 12.93
CA MET A 195 10.15 4.60 13.99
C MET A 195 11.10 3.86 14.94
N ASN A 196 11.27 2.55 14.80
CA ASN A 196 12.22 1.79 15.60
C ASN A 196 13.64 2.32 15.35
N PRO A 197 14.43 2.66 16.39
CA PRO A 197 15.75 3.26 16.23
C PRO A 197 16.70 2.46 15.32
N LEU A 198 16.59 1.12 15.35
CA LEU A 198 17.41 0.22 14.53
C LEU A 198 17.07 0.26 13.04
N LEU A 199 15.98 0.93 12.65
CA LEU A 199 15.64 1.23 11.25
C LEU A 199 15.75 2.74 10.97
N PHE A 200 15.21 3.57 11.86
CA PHE A 200 15.15 5.01 11.68
C PHE A 200 16.55 5.64 11.59
N ILE A 201 17.48 5.29 12.48
CA ILE A 201 18.85 5.83 12.48
C ILE A 201 19.61 5.45 11.19
N PRO A 202 19.66 4.17 10.76
CA PRO A 202 20.24 3.82 9.47
C PRO A 202 19.60 4.52 8.27
N PHE A 203 18.29 4.79 8.31
CA PHE A 203 17.61 5.52 7.25
C PHE A 203 18.07 6.98 7.19
N ILE A 204 18.14 7.69 8.33
CA ILE A 204 18.69 9.06 8.40
C ILE A 204 20.14 9.08 7.90
N TRP A 205 20.96 8.12 8.31
CA TRP A 205 22.33 7.98 7.82
C TRP A 205 22.40 7.76 6.30
N SER A 206 21.48 6.97 5.74
CA SER A 206 21.36 6.77 4.29
C SER A 206 21.01 8.07 3.56
N ILE A 207 20.16 8.92 4.16
CA ILE A 207 19.84 10.25 3.62
C ILE A 207 21.08 11.14 3.60
N ILE A 208 21.83 11.21 4.71
CA ILE A 208 23.07 11.98 4.81
C ILE A 208 24.07 11.51 3.73
N LYS A 209 24.31 10.20 3.64
CA LYS A 209 25.18 9.61 2.60
C LYS A 209 24.72 9.95 1.18
N SER A 210 23.42 9.89 0.91
CA SER A 210 22.88 10.21 -0.40
C SER A 210 23.05 11.70 -0.73
N MET A 211 22.98 12.58 0.26
CA MET A 211 23.21 14.01 0.11
C MET A 211 24.68 14.29 -0.25
N PHE A 212 25.63 13.67 0.46
CA PHE A 212 27.05 13.74 0.12
C PHE A 212 27.33 13.22 -1.30
N ASN A 213 26.75 12.07 -1.68
CA ASN A 213 26.93 11.57 -3.05
C ASN A 213 26.40 12.54 -4.10
N ILE A 214 25.24 13.17 -3.90
CA ILE A 214 24.72 14.14 -4.88
C ILE A 214 25.64 15.38 -4.98
N ILE A 215 26.17 15.87 -3.86
CA ILE A 215 27.03 17.07 -3.82
C ILE A 215 28.42 16.80 -4.41
N PHE A 216 29.02 15.64 -4.14
CA PHE A 216 30.41 15.34 -4.49
C PHE A 216 30.60 14.52 -5.76
N LYS A 217 29.59 13.76 -6.22
CA LYS A 217 29.59 13.06 -7.53
C LYS A 217 28.88 13.85 -8.63
N GLY A 218 28.31 15.01 -8.30
CA GLY A 218 27.75 15.97 -9.26
C GLY A 218 28.77 17.00 -9.79
N LYS A 219 30.06 16.80 -9.49
CA LYS A 219 31.21 17.43 -10.17
C LYS A 219 31.87 16.41 -11.08
#